data_AF-A0A6N0DPY3-F1
#
_entry.id   AF-A0A6N0DPY3-F1
#
_cell.length_a   1.000
_cell.length_b   1.000
_cell.length_c   1.000
_cell.angle_alpha   90.00
_cell.angle_beta   90.00
_cell.angle_gamma   90.00
#
_symmetry.space_group_name_H-M   'P 1'
#
loop_
_entity.id
_entity.type
_entity.pdbx_description
1 polymer ?
#
loop_
_entity_poly.entity_id
_entity_poly.type
_entity_poly.pdbx_seq_one_letter_code
_entity_poly.pdbx_strand_id
1 'polypeptide(L)'
;MASAIMVVAAAACSATPAAAFSECVMFSGTADGIVKPEAVDDSRGALQEAIGEWRTEHPGVTGVMSAAKPKPKPYWRSGVRDDLYVSPVVDRQAYTLCWHGVVSPYVCTSGARLCH
;
A
#
# COMPACT_ATOMS: atom_id res chain seq x y z
N MET A 1 -48.77 50.13 2.77
CA MET A 1 -48.91 48.75 2.26
C MET A 1 -47.52 48.26 1.86
N ALA A 2 -47.23 46.99 2.14
CA ALA A 2 -45.92 46.47 2.55
C ALA A 2 -44.81 46.42 1.49
N SER A 3 -43.57 46.68 1.95
CA SER A 3 -42.31 46.32 1.27
C SER A 3 -42.07 44.81 1.32
N ALA A 4 -41.64 44.21 0.20
CA ALA A 4 -41.14 42.84 0.15
C ALA A 4 -39.64 42.86 -0.22
N ILE A 5 -38.80 42.48 0.74
CA ILE A 5 -37.37 42.23 0.55
C ILE A 5 -37.23 40.77 0.10
N MET A 6 -36.74 40.54 -1.13
CA MET A 6 -36.32 39.20 -1.56
C MET A 6 -34.95 38.88 -0.94
N VAL A 7 -34.90 37.84 -0.12
CA VAL A 7 -33.65 37.22 0.33
C VAL A 7 -33.27 36.15 -0.70
N VAL A 8 -32.20 36.38 -1.45
CA VAL A 8 -31.57 35.36 -2.31
C VAL A 8 -30.64 34.54 -1.44
N ALA A 9 -31.01 33.29 -1.15
CA ALA A 9 -30.14 32.33 -0.47
C ALA A 9 -29.15 31.74 -1.51
N ALA A 10 -27.89 32.20 -1.47
CA ALA A 10 -26.81 31.58 -2.21
C ALA A 10 -26.41 30.26 -1.53
N ALA A 11 -26.74 29.14 -2.15
CA ALA A 11 -26.26 27.82 -1.75
C ALA A 11 -24.76 27.70 -2.08
N ALA A 12 -23.91 27.90 -1.07
CA ALA A 12 -22.48 27.65 -1.17
C ALA A 12 -22.23 26.13 -1.19
N CYS A 13 -21.95 25.58 -2.37
CA CYS A 13 -21.34 24.26 -2.49
C CYS A 13 -19.90 24.35 -1.99
N SER A 14 -19.67 24.01 -0.72
CA SER A 14 -18.33 23.84 -0.16
C SER A 14 -17.69 22.61 -0.80
N ALA A 15 -16.99 22.80 -1.92
CA ALA A 15 -16.08 21.79 -2.44
C ALA A 15 -14.91 21.69 -1.44
N THR A 16 -14.92 20.67 -0.59
CA THR A 16 -13.79 20.34 0.27
C THR A 16 -12.59 20.07 -0.63
N PRO A 17 -11.46 20.78 -0.47
CA PRO A 17 -10.27 20.46 -1.24
C PRO A 17 -9.83 19.04 -0.86
N ALA A 18 -9.87 18.12 -1.83
CA ALA A 18 -9.17 16.86 -1.67
C ALA A 18 -7.68 17.18 -1.52
N ALA A 19 -7.05 16.70 -0.44
CA ALA A 19 -5.60 16.80 -0.29
C ALA A 19 -4.96 16.11 -1.51
N ALA A 20 -4.44 16.91 -2.43
CA ALA A 20 -3.71 16.41 -3.57
C ALA A 20 -2.32 16.05 -3.07
N PHE A 21 -2.05 14.75 -2.89
CA PHE A 21 -0.68 14.29 -2.70
C PHE A 21 0.12 14.62 -3.94
N SER A 22 1.26 15.27 -3.76
CA SER A 22 2.12 15.68 -4.87
C SER A 22 2.88 14.52 -5.47
N GLU A 23 3.21 13.51 -4.65
CA GLU A 23 4.02 12.37 -5.08
C GLU A 23 3.59 11.08 -4.35
N CYS A 24 3.73 9.94 -5.04
CA CYS A 24 3.44 8.63 -4.47
C CYS A 24 4.60 7.67 -4.71
N VAL A 25 5.18 7.15 -3.64
CA VAL A 25 6.29 6.19 -3.68
C VAL A 25 5.78 4.78 -3.36
N MET A 26 6.22 3.79 -4.13
CA MET A 26 5.87 2.38 -3.94
C MET A 26 6.98 1.67 -3.16
N PHE A 27 6.62 1.02 -2.07
CA PHE A 27 7.50 0.20 -1.25
C PHE A 27 7.15 -1.27 -1.36
N SER A 28 8.13 -2.13 -1.17
CA SER A 28 7.93 -3.59 -1.15
C SER A 28 8.93 -4.28 -0.25
N GLY A 29 8.48 -5.28 0.52
CA GLY A 29 9.34 -6.20 1.27
C GLY A 29 9.03 -7.64 0.88
N THR A 30 10.04 -8.51 0.82
CA THR A 30 9.86 -9.94 0.49
C THR A 30 10.50 -10.81 1.56
N ALA A 31 9.78 -11.83 1.99
CA ALA A 31 10.26 -12.86 2.90
C ALA A 31 9.63 -14.20 2.53
N ASP A 32 10.17 -15.28 3.10
CA ASP A 32 9.72 -16.63 2.90
C ASP A 32 9.58 -17.38 4.22
N GLY A 33 8.85 -18.50 4.21
CA GLY A 33 8.56 -19.26 5.42
C GLY A 33 7.99 -20.64 5.14
N ILE A 34 8.00 -21.46 6.18
CA ILE A 34 7.47 -22.84 6.14
C ILE A 34 5.94 -22.83 6.13
N VAL A 35 5.33 -21.87 6.84
CA VAL A 35 3.88 -21.65 6.84
C VAL A 35 3.53 -20.26 6.32
N LYS A 36 2.37 -20.13 5.69
CA LYS A 36 1.92 -18.90 5.04
C LYS A 36 1.83 -17.69 5.99
N PRO A 37 1.27 -17.79 7.21
CA PRO A 37 1.12 -16.64 8.09
C PRO A 37 2.46 -16.00 8.47
N GLU A 38 3.46 -16.82 8.83
CA GLU A 38 4.81 -16.33 9.14
C GLU A 38 5.45 -15.62 7.93
N ALA A 39 5.39 -16.23 6.73
CA ALA A 39 5.92 -15.58 5.53
C ALA A 39 5.21 -14.24 5.21
N VAL A 40 3.92 -14.13 5.52
CA VAL A 40 3.17 -12.87 5.38
C VAL A 40 3.68 -11.84 6.39
N ASP A 41 3.78 -12.21 7.67
CA ASP A 41 4.23 -11.31 8.74
C ASP A 41 5.67 -10.83 8.51
N ASP A 42 6.58 -11.72 8.15
CA ASP A 42 7.97 -11.38 7.85
C ASP A 42 8.08 -10.47 6.61
N SER A 43 7.28 -10.73 5.57
CA SER A 43 7.29 -9.87 4.37
C SER A 43 6.75 -8.47 4.68
N ARG A 44 5.83 -8.35 5.65
CA ARG A 44 5.30 -7.08 6.15
C ARG A 44 6.32 -6.38 7.04
N GLY A 45 7.07 -7.11 7.85
CA GLY A 45 8.24 -6.61 8.58
C GLY A 45 9.24 -5.96 7.63
N ALA A 46 9.65 -6.67 6.58
CA ALA A 46 10.55 -6.14 5.56
C ALA A 46 9.98 -4.92 4.81
N LEU A 47 8.65 -4.86 4.60
CA LEU A 47 8.00 -3.67 4.02
C LEU A 47 8.09 -2.47 4.97
N GLN A 48 7.86 -2.67 6.27
CA GLN A 48 7.95 -1.59 7.27
C GLN A 48 9.39 -1.12 7.46
N GLU A 49 10.38 -2.02 7.39
CA GLU A 49 11.80 -1.68 7.40
C GLU A 49 12.15 -0.76 6.22
N ALA A 50 11.79 -1.15 4.98
CA ALA A 50 12.04 -0.32 3.80
C ALA A 50 11.37 1.06 3.86
N ILE A 51 10.17 1.16 4.44
CA ILE A 51 9.50 2.45 4.66
C ILE A 51 10.21 3.25 5.77
N GLY A 52 10.66 2.57 6.82
CA GLY A 52 11.41 3.15 7.93
C GLY A 52 12.70 3.80 7.45
N GLU A 53 13.50 3.05 6.70
CA GLU A 53 14.74 3.54 6.07
C GLU A 53 14.46 4.78 5.22
N TRP A 54 13.47 4.73 4.32
CA TRP A 54 13.12 5.87 3.49
C TRP A 54 12.72 7.11 4.30
N ARG A 55 11.98 6.94 5.41
CA ARG A 55 11.62 8.05 6.31
C ARG A 55 12.82 8.66 7.02
N THR A 56 13.88 7.88 7.29
CA THR A 56 15.12 8.43 7.84
C THR A 56 15.86 9.33 6.84
N GLU A 57 15.78 8.99 5.56
CA GLU A 57 16.36 9.78 4.45
C GLU A 57 15.48 11.01 4.10
N HIS A 58 14.20 10.98 4.44
CA HIS A 58 13.21 12.02 4.13
C HIS A 58 12.55 12.58 5.40
N PRO A 59 13.31 13.22 6.31
CA PRO A 59 12.78 13.73 7.57
C PRO A 59 11.72 14.82 7.32
N GLY A 60 10.62 14.75 8.06
CA GLY A 60 9.52 15.73 7.97
C GLY A 60 8.51 15.45 6.85
N VAL A 61 8.76 14.49 5.96
CA VAL A 61 7.78 14.07 4.95
C VAL A 61 6.73 13.17 5.59
N THR A 62 5.48 13.64 5.59
CA THR A 62 4.32 12.88 6.08
C THR A 62 3.47 12.45 4.90
N GLY A 63 2.99 11.21 4.91
CA GLY A 63 2.14 10.70 3.84
C GLY A 63 1.09 9.71 4.32
N VAL A 64 0.07 9.51 3.50
CA VAL A 64 -0.93 8.48 3.71
C VAL A 64 -0.48 7.21 3.02
N MET A 65 -0.43 6.13 3.80
CA MET A 65 -0.10 4.80 3.31
C MET A 65 -1.38 4.07 2.90
N SER A 66 -1.31 3.37 1.77
CA SER A 66 -2.39 2.50 1.27
C SER A 66 -1.81 1.22 0.68
N ALA A 67 -2.58 0.13 0.77
CA ALA A 67 -2.21 -1.13 0.14
C ALA A 67 -2.04 -0.97 -1.37
N ALA A 68 -0.95 -1.53 -1.92
CA ALA A 68 -0.68 -1.48 -3.34
C ALA A 68 -0.07 -2.81 -3.81
N LYS A 69 -0.61 -3.39 -4.89
CA LYS A 69 -0.18 -4.69 -5.38
C LYS A 69 1.30 -4.65 -5.81
N PRO A 70 2.20 -5.41 -5.17
CA PRO A 70 3.60 -5.43 -5.55
C PRO A 70 3.81 -6.32 -6.78
N LYS A 71 4.95 -6.12 -7.45
CA LYS A 71 5.48 -7.13 -8.37
C LYS A 71 6.11 -8.27 -7.55
N PRO A 72 5.94 -9.54 -7.94
CA PRO A 72 6.65 -10.63 -7.30
C PRO A 72 8.16 -10.42 -7.43
N LYS A 73 8.90 -10.69 -6.37
CA LYS A 73 10.38 -10.63 -6.35
C LYS A 73 10.98 -11.99 -5.97
N PRO A 74 10.89 -13.01 -6.83
CA PRO A 74 11.49 -14.30 -6.53
C PRO A 74 13.03 -14.25 -6.64
N TYR A 75 13.73 -14.92 -5.72
CA TYR A 75 15.20 -14.86 -5.61
C TYR A 75 15.98 -15.52 -6.76
N TRP A 76 15.44 -16.59 -7.38
CA TRP A 76 16.18 -17.46 -8.33
C TRP A 76 15.51 -17.63 -9.70
N ARG A 77 14.44 -16.87 -9.99
CA ARG A 77 13.70 -16.94 -11.27
C ARG A 77 13.27 -15.55 -11.72
N SER A 78 12.97 -15.39 -13.01
CA SER A 78 12.56 -14.10 -13.59
C SER A 78 11.08 -13.74 -13.31
N GLY A 79 10.28 -14.71 -12.88
CA GLY A 79 8.86 -14.53 -12.62
C GLY A 79 8.27 -15.70 -11.85
N VAL A 80 6.98 -15.60 -11.54
CA VAL A 80 6.22 -16.64 -10.86
C VAL A 80 5.15 -17.11 -11.82
N ARG A 81 5.06 -18.43 -12.03
CA ARG A 81 3.99 -19.01 -12.86
C ARG A 81 2.65 -18.83 -12.16
N ASP A 82 1.59 -18.66 -12.94
CA ASP A 82 0.26 -18.35 -12.40
C ASP A 82 -0.27 -19.43 -11.45
N ASP A 83 0.07 -20.71 -11.69
CA ASP A 83 -0.35 -21.85 -10.88
C ASP A 83 0.35 -21.93 -9.51
N LEU A 84 1.39 -21.13 -9.29
CA LEU A 84 2.11 -21.10 -8.02
C LEU A 84 1.58 -20.05 -7.05
N TYR A 85 0.76 -19.11 -7.52
CA TYR A 85 0.21 -18.08 -6.64
C TYR A 85 -0.81 -18.68 -5.66
N VAL A 86 -0.76 -18.18 -4.43
CA VAL A 86 -1.78 -18.42 -3.42
C VAL A 86 -2.58 -17.15 -3.18
N SER A 87 -3.77 -17.29 -2.57
CA SER A 87 -4.64 -16.15 -2.30
C SER A 87 -3.90 -15.03 -1.54
N PRO A 88 -3.96 -13.78 -2.02
CA PRO A 88 -3.28 -12.67 -1.38
C PRO A 88 -3.91 -12.34 -0.02
N VAL A 89 -3.16 -11.65 0.83
CA VAL A 89 -3.65 -11.06 2.07
C VAL A 89 -3.60 -9.54 1.92
N VAL A 90 -4.74 -8.88 2.07
CA VAL A 90 -4.87 -7.44 1.81
C VAL A 90 -5.58 -6.79 2.98
N ASP A 91 -5.01 -5.70 3.48
CA ASP A 91 -5.66 -4.81 4.43
C ASP A 91 -5.57 -3.35 3.94
N ARG A 92 -5.84 -2.38 4.80
CA ARG A 92 -5.79 -0.96 4.43
C ARG A 92 -4.37 -0.48 4.11
N GLN A 93 -3.36 -1.12 4.68
CA GLN A 93 -1.97 -0.66 4.69
C GLN A 93 -1.09 -1.42 3.71
N ALA A 94 -1.34 -2.72 3.51
CA ALA A 94 -0.50 -3.56 2.67
C ALA A 94 -1.29 -4.55 1.80
N TYR A 95 -0.78 -4.77 0.59
CA TYR A 95 -1.15 -5.90 -0.26
C TYR A 95 -0.02 -6.92 -0.23
N THR A 96 -0.29 -8.15 0.21
CA THR A 96 0.69 -9.24 0.27
C THR A 96 0.35 -10.29 -0.78
N LEU A 97 1.22 -10.41 -1.78
CA LEU A 97 1.19 -11.45 -2.81
C LEU A 97 2.07 -12.61 -2.35
N CYS A 98 1.56 -13.84 -2.35
CA CYS A 98 2.34 -15.02 -1.98
C CYS A 98 2.30 -16.09 -3.07
N TRP A 99 3.32 -16.93 -3.12
CA TRP A 99 3.40 -18.06 -4.03
C TRP A 99 4.23 -19.21 -3.45
N HIS A 100 4.09 -20.39 -4.04
CA HIS A 100 4.90 -21.54 -3.70
C HIS A 100 6.33 -21.42 -4.27
N GLY A 101 7.30 -21.52 -3.36
CA GLY A 101 8.72 -21.59 -3.67
C GLY A 101 9.19 -23.04 -3.91
N VAL A 102 10.50 -23.18 -4.17
CA VAL A 102 11.14 -24.50 -4.31
C VAL A 102 11.81 -24.94 -3.01
N VAL A 103 12.48 -24.01 -2.33
CA VAL A 103 13.11 -24.25 -1.02
C VAL A 103 12.09 -24.00 0.08
N SER A 104 11.60 -22.76 0.18
CA SER A 104 10.56 -22.40 1.13
C SER A 104 9.17 -22.62 0.53
N PRO A 105 8.25 -23.29 1.24
CA PRO A 105 6.89 -23.56 0.77
C PRO A 105 6.09 -22.29 0.43
N TYR A 106 6.37 -21.19 1.12
CA TYR A 106 5.73 -19.90 0.88
C TYR A 106 6.77 -18.80 0.73
N VAL A 107 6.63 -18.01 -0.32
CA VAL A 107 7.37 -16.76 -0.51
C VAL A 107 6.35 -15.65 -0.72
N CYS A 108 6.46 -14.58 0.03
CA CYS A 108 5.51 -13.48 0.05
C CYS A 108 6.21 -12.15 -0.21
N THR A 109 5.64 -11.33 -1.10
CA THR A 109 6.00 -9.92 -1.25
C THR A 109 4.84 -9.06 -0.79
N SER A 110 5.09 -8.21 0.20
CA SER A 110 4.17 -7.17 0.65
C SER A 110 4.47 -5.85 -0.05
N GLY A 111 3.43 -5.07 -0.35
CA GLY A 111 3.54 -3.79 -1.03
C GLY A 111 2.59 -2.75 -0.48
N ALA A 112 3.08 -1.51 -0.40
CA ALA A 112 2.32 -0.34 0.00
C ALA A 112 2.75 0.88 -0.80
N ARG A 113 1.81 1.80 -1.00
CA ARG A 113 2.06 3.12 -1.59
C ARG A 113 1.95 4.17 -0.51
N LEU A 114 2.97 5.02 -0.40
CA LEU A 114 2.96 6.21 0.46
C LEU A 114 2.83 7.45 -0.43
N CYS A 115 1.72 8.15 -0.31
CA CYS A 115 1.50 9.40 -1.02
C CYS A 115 1.69 10.58 -0.06
N HIS A 116 2.48 11.58 -0.46
CA HIS A 116 2.85 12.75 0.34
C HIS A 116 2.78 14.06 -0.46
#